data_AF-R5A2Z8-F1
#
_entry.id   AF-R5A2Z8-F1
#
_cell.length_a   1.000
_cell.length_b   1.000
_cell.length_c   1.000
_cell.angle_alpha   90.00
_cell.angle_beta   90.00
_cell.angle_gamma   90.00
#
_symmetry.space_group_name_H-M   'P 1'
#
loop_
_entity.id
_entity.type
_entity.pdbx_description
1 polymer ?
#
loop_
_entity_poly.entity_id
_entity_poly.type
_entity_poly.pdbx_seq_one_letter_code
_entity_poly.pdbx_strand_id
1 'polypeptide(L)'
;MTGPSGIRFLLPVALSLFIVACSEQESAPPAPEQGSAPPASATVQSGDRLVAGDTAKGLDYAFYKESVEPIFMRHRGGFVGSDTSCVACHTVQANAPLGLQALTLENGEIFWTEEQSRQNFENVAMLVNPGAPETSRLLMAPLAPTAGGERHSGGIFWESTDHAEYRLIAEWIASGDPNFGAEPLVEVDFEFYRSCVQPVFVNPIENAMPCSECHSGQFAAPNPENSYWTVEQSRQSFEELIYLIDPGRPEYSRFLHKPLHPNAGGDLMHNGGRRWYSQDDPERQALADWVRGESMGEQCPPALQFDYPPRP
;
A
#
# COMPACT_ATOMS: atom_id res chain seq x y z
N MET A 1 -52.24 -58.09 -25.13
CA MET A 1 -51.74 -58.68 -23.88
C MET A 1 -51.55 -57.53 -22.88
N THR A 2 -52.59 -57.07 -22.18
CA THR A 2 -53.03 -57.51 -20.83
C THR A 2 -52.00 -57.31 -19.70
N GLY A 3 -51.99 -56.09 -19.12
CA GLY A 3 -51.79 -55.71 -17.70
C GLY A 3 -50.48 -56.08 -16.94
N PRO A 4 -50.30 -55.63 -15.68
CA PRO A 4 -51.05 -54.60 -14.94
C PRO A 4 -50.17 -53.54 -14.21
N SER A 5 -50.85 -52.51 -13.73
CA SER A 5 -50.39 -51.46 -12.81
C SER A 5 -49.83 -51.97 -11.49
N GLY A 6 -48.76 -51.34 -11.01
CA GLY A 6 -48.25 -51.45 -9.65
C GLY A 6 -48.26 -50.08 -8.96
N ILE A 7 -49.22 -49.87 -8.06
CA ILE A 7 -49.15 -48.90 -6.96
C ILE A 7 -48.21 -49.50 -5.89
N ARG A 8 -47.43 -48.69 -5.14
CA ARG A 8 -47.34 -48.73 -3.66
C ARG A 8 -46.27 -47.80 -3.05
N PHE A 9 -46.79 -46.94 -2.17
CA PHE A 9 -46.30 -46.44 -0.87
C PHE A 9 -44.97 -45.68 -0.72
N LEU A 10 -45.12 -44.36 -0.51
CA LEU A 10 -44.26 -43.53 0.33
C LEU A 10 -44.34 -44.00 1.80
N LEU A 11 -43.19 -44.29 2.42
CA LEU A 11 -43.02 -44.41 3.86
C LEU A 11 -42.27 -43.18 4.39
N PRO A 12 -42.75 -42.48 5.43
CA PRO A 12 -41.98 -41.44 6.10
C PRO A 12 -41.05 -42.09 7.13
N VAL A 13 -39.74 -41.87 7.00
CA VAL A 13 -38.78 -42.19 8.06
C VAL A 13 -38.70 -40.99 8.99
N ALA A 14 -39.34 -41.11 10.14
CA ALA A 14 -39.07 -40.27 11.30
C ALA A 14 -37.84 -40.83 12.02
N LEU A 15 -36.78 -40.03 12.16
CA LEU A 15 -35.66 -40.35 13.02
C LEU A 15 -35.45 -39.24 14.05
N SER A 16 -35.55 -39.65 15.30
CA SER A 16 -35.66 -38.86 16.51
C SER A 16 -34.39 -38.09 16.85
N LEU A 17 -34.55 -36.82 17.26
CA LEU A 17 -33.54 -36.07 18.00
C LEU A 17 -33.32 -36.73 19.38
N PHE A 18 -32.08 -37.13 19.67
CA PHE A 18 -31.62 -37.37 21.04
C PHE A 18 -30.75 -36.19 21.48
N ILE A 19 -31.28 -35.42 22.43
CA ILE A 19 -30.54 -34.41 23.19
C ILE A 19 -29.80 -35.16 24.29
N VAL A 20 -28.47 -35.25 24.19
CA VAL A 20 -27.62 -35.65 25.31
C VAL A 20 -27.10 -34.38 25.97
N ALA A 21 -27.72 -34.00 27.07
CA ALA A 21 -27.16 -33.07 28.03
C ALA A 21 -26.18 -33.86 28.92
N CYS A 22 -24.91 -33.46 28.92
CA CYS A 22 -23.95 -33.85 29.94
C CYS A 22 -23.42 -32.58 30.60
N SER A 23 -23.78 -32.44 31.87
CA SER A 23 -23.49 -31.34 32.76
C SER A 23 -22.00 -31.17 33.03
N GLU A 24 -21.60 -29.90 33.15
CA GLU A 24 -20.33 -29.44 33.68
C GLU A 24 -20.12 -29.91 35.12
N GLN A 25 -18.92 -30.40 35.45
CA GLN A 25 -18.48 -30.51 36.83
C GLN A 25 -17.06 -29.96 36.98
N GLU A 26 -17.05 -28.66 37.27
CA GLU A 26 -15.93 -27.85 37.71
C GLU A 26 -15.38 -28.39 39.04
N SER A 27 -14.07 -28.57 39.14
CA SER A 27 -13.40 -28.97 40.40
C SER A 27 -12.33 -27.94 40.75
N ALA A 28 -12.60 -27.15 41.79
CA ALA A 28 -11.68 -26.19 42.37
C ALA A 28 -10.67 -26.88 43.33
N PRO A 29 -9.41 -26.41 43.39
CA PRO A 29 -8.41 -26.92 44.33
C PRO A 29 -8.46 -26.20 45.70
N PRO A 30 -8.04 -26.87 46.80
CA PRO A 30 -7.99 -26.26 48.13
C PRO A 30 -6.66 -25.55 48.41
N ALA A 31 -6.70 -24.58 49.32
CA ALA A 31 -5.56 -23.97 50.03
C ALA A 31 -6.00 -23.64 51.47
N PRO A 32 -5.12 -23.26 52.44
CA PRO A 32 -3.65 -23.22 52.45
C PRO A 32 -3.00 -23.90 53.69
N GLU A 33 -1.69 -24.18 53.65
CA GLU A 33 -0.87 -24.44 54.85
C GLU A 33 0.30 -23.45 54.96
N GLN A 34 0.56 -22.99 56.18
CA GLN A 34 1.58 -22.02 56.57
C GLN A 34 2.92 -22.72 56.88
N GLY A 35 4.04 -22.15 56.42
CA GLY A 35 5.37 -22.57 56.88
C GLY A 35 6.55 -21.87 56.19
N SER A 36 7.16 -20.93 56.93
CA SER A 36 8.60 -20.62 57.01
C SER A 36 9.44 -20.24 55.75
N ALA A 37 10.04 -19.04 55.78
CA ALA A 37 11.10 -18.53 54.88
C ALA A 37 12.52 -19.06 55.25
N PRO A 38 13.67 -18.71 54.60
CA PRO A 38 13.97 -17.95 53.36
C PRO A 38 15.01 -18.73 52.44
N PRO A 39 15.75 -18.21 51.40
CA PRO A 39 16.59 -17.00 51.34
C PRO A 39 16.45 -16.14 50.06
N ALA A 40 17.27 -15.08 50.02
CA ALA A 40 17.29 -13.96 49.08
C ALA A 40 17.74 -14.27 47.63
N SER A 41 17.48 -13.26 46.78
CA SER A 41 18.11 -12.91 45.50
C SER A 41 17.51 -13.52 44.23
N ALA A 42 16.78 -12.68 43.48
CA ALA A 42 17.09 -12.40 42.07
C ALA A 42 16.30 -11.15 41.65
N THR A 43 17.00 -10.02 41.57
CA THR A 43 16.56 -8.88 40.77
C THR A 43 16.39 -9.40 39.35
N VAL A 44 15.16 -9.47 38.87
CA VAL A 44 14.90 -9.72 37.45
C VAL A 44 15.41 -8.47 36.73
N GLN A 45 16.61 -8.58 36.15
CA GLN A 45 17.06 -7.66 35.14
C GLN A 45 16.01 -7.67 34.05
N SER A 46 15.31 -6.55 33.92
CA SER A 46 14.65 -6.13 32.70
C SER A 46 15.62 -6.39 31.55
N GLY A 47 15.33 -7.44 30.79
CA GLY A 47 16.06 -7.81 29.60
C GLY A 47 16.13 -6.60 28.68
N ASP A 48 17.36 -6.17 28.45
CA ASP A 48 17.86 -5.49 27.28
C ASP A 48 16.77 -5.02 26.29
N ARG A 49 16.23 -3.82 26.56
CA ARG A 49 15.63 -2.95 25.54
C ARG A 49 16.77 -2.55 24.61
N LEU A 50 17.20 -3.47 23.76
CA LEU A 50 18.20 -3.20 22.74
C LEU A 50 17.59 -2.26 21.70
N VAL A 51 18.01 -1.01 21.82
CA VAL A 51 18.17 -0.02 20.73
C VAL A 51 16.88 0.52 20.10
N ALA A 52 16.08 1.25 20.90
CA ALA A 52 15.15 2.24 20.35
C ALA A 52 15.84 3.55 19.90
N GLY A 53 17.18 3.62 19.99
CA GLY A 53 17.95 4.86 19.83
C GLY A 53 18.66 5.07 18.49
N ASP A 54 18.68 4.08 17.58
CA ASP A 54 19.45 4.15 16.33
C ASP A 54 18.68 3.60 15.11
N THR A 55 17.36 3.45 15.24
CA THR A 55 16.47 3.00 14.17
C THR A 55 15.69 4.16 13.60
N ALA A 56 15.24 4.05 12.34
CA ALA A 56 14.42 5.08 11.70
C ALA A 56 13.26 5.51 12.61
N LYS A 57 13.18 6.82 12.89
CA LYS A 57 12.20 7.46 13.78
C LYS A 57 12.10 6.86 15.20
N GLY A 58 13.15 6.17 15.67
CA GLY A 58 13.18 5.49 16.97
C GLY A 58 12.25 4.28 17.06
N LEU A 59 11.79 3.74 15.93
CA LEU A 59 10.85 2.62 15.87
C LEU A 59 11.52 1.30 16.26
N ASP A 60 10.81 0.42 16.96
CA ASP A 60 11.33 -0.89 17.35
C ASP A 60 11.36 -1.84 16.14
N TYR A 61 12.56 -2.11 15.62
CA TYR A 61 12.77 -3.02 14.49
C TYR A 61 12.47 -4.48 14.85
N ALA A 62 12.77 -4.92 16.07
CA ALA A 62 12.51 -6.29 16.49
C ALA A 62 11.00 -6.56 16.55
N PHE A 63 10.25 -5.63 17.15
CA PHE A 63 8.78 -5.68 17.16
C PHE A 63 8.19 -5.61 15.75
N TYR A 64 8.73 -4.72 14.89
CA TYR A 64 8.32 -4.64 13.49
C TYR A 64 8.44 -6.01 12.80
N LYS A 65 9.61 -6.64 12.88
CA LYS A 65 9.88 -7.89 12.18
C LYS A 65 9.02 -9.05 12.71
N GLU A 66 8.78 -9.10 14.02
CA GLU A 66 8.00 -10.18 14.63
C GLU A 66 6.49 -10.01 14.46
N SER A 67 5.99 -8.77 14.53
CA SER A 67 4.55 -8.50 14.71
C SER A 67 3.91 -7.71 13.56
N VAL A 68 4.65 -6.81 12.90
CA VAL A 68 4.14 -5.95 11.82
C VAL A 68 4.39 -6.57 10.45
N GLU A 69 5.64 -6.92 10.15
CA GLU A 69 6.06 -7.44 8.84
C GLU A 69 5.25 -8.66 8.36
N PRO A 70 4.90 -9.65 9.21
CA PRO A 70 4.08 -10.79 8.78
C PRO A 70 2.68 -10.41 8.28
N ILE A 71 2.15 -9.24 8.67
CA ILE A 71 0.85 -8.74 8.20
C ILE A 71 0.90 -8.49 6.69
N PHE A 72 2.05 -8.05 6.16
CA PHE A 72 2.20 -7.75 4.74
C PHE A 72 2.19 -9.00 3.85
N MET A 73 2.60 -10.14 4.40
CA MET A 73 2.58 -11.44 3.71
C MET A 73 1.26 -12.18 3.88
N ARG A 74 0.45 -11.80 4.87
CA ARG A 74 -0.79 -12.48 5.21
C ARG A 74 -1.73 -12.53 4.00
N HIS A 75 -2.00 -13.74 3.53
CA HIS A 75 -2.99 -13.98 2.49
C HIS A 75 -4.40 -13.77 3.06
N ARG A 76 -5.25 -13.05 2.34
CA ARG A 76 -6.62 -12.71 2.80
C ARG A 76 -7.71 -13.24 1.85
N GLY A 77 -7.35 -13.99 0.82
CA GLY A 77 -8.26 -14.57 -0.17
C GLY A 77 -7.99 -14.06 -1.59
N GLY A 78 -8.36 -14.79 -2.65
CA GLY A 78 -8.31 -14.24 -4.02
C GLY A 78 -6.91 -13.87 -4.56
N PHE A 79 -6.90 -13.41 -5.82
CA PHE A 79 -5.69 -13.05 -6.57
C PHE A 79 -5.61 -11.55 -6.90
N VAL A 80 -6.71 -10.81 -6.75
CA VAL A 80 -6.82 -9.36 -7.00
C VAL A 80 -7.87 -8.79 -6.04
N GLY A 81 -7.68 -7.55 -5.55
CA GLY A 81 -8.64 -6.82 -4.71
C GLY A 81 -8.34 -6.88 -3.21
N SER A 82 -9.34 -6.58 -2.36
CA SER A 82 -9.25 -6.49 -0.89
C SER A 82 -8.77 -7.77 -0.19
N ASP A 83 -8.76 -8.88 -0.92
CA ASP A 83 -8.43 -10.18 -0.35
C ASP A 83 -6.93 -10.52 -0.62
N THR A 84 -6.26 -9.77 -1.50
CA THR A 84 -4.85 -10.00 -1.85
C THR A 84 -3.90 -9.56 -0.72
N SER A 85 -2.77 -10.26 -0.52
CA SER A 85 -1.77 -9.84 0.46
C SER A 85 -1.13 -8.51 0.07
N CYS A 86 -0.68 -7.71 1.06
CA CYS A 86 -0.10 -6.39 0.79
C CYS A 86 1.11 -6.51 -0.15
N VAL A 87 2.00 -7.48 0.11
CA VAL A 87 3.20 -7.72 -0.68
C VAL A 87 2.91 -7.97 -2.16
N ALA A 88 1.80 -8.62 -2.52
CA ALA A 88 1.48 -8.90 -3.91
C ALA A 88 1.23 -7.63 -4.75
N CYS A 89 0.78 -6.53 -4.14
CA CYS A 89 0.62 -5.23 -4.82
C CYS A 89 1.70 -4.21 -4.47
N HIS A 90 2.43 -4.42 -3.38
CA HIS A 90 3.39 -3.46 -2.83
C HIS A 90 4.85 -3.93 -2.92
N THR A 91 5.14 -4.98 -3.68
CA THR A 91 6.55 -5.28 -3.99
C THR A 91 7.21 -4.10 -4.71
N VAL A 92 8.52 -3.96 -4.55
CA VAL A 92 9.35 -3.01 -5.33
C VAL A 92 9.16 -3.18 -6.84
N GLN A 93 8.77 -4.36 -7.31
CA GLN A 93 8.48 -4.60 -8.73
C GLN A 93 7.15 -3.99 -9.18
N ALA A 94 6.20 -3.83 -8.26
CA ALA A 94 4.93 -3.15 -8.50
C ALA A 94 5.06 -1.62 -8.40
N ASN A 95 6.18 -1.12 -7.86
CA ASN A 95 6.52 0.29 -7.71
C ASN A 95 5.36 1.10 -7.07
N ALA A 96 4.79 0.54 -5.99
CA ALA A 96 3.73 1.16 -5.23
C ALA A 96 4.27 1.71 -3.89
N PRO A 97 3.66 2.78 -3.35
CA PRO A 97 4.01 3.31 -2.04
C PRO A 97 3.87 2.22 -0.96
N LEU A 98 5.00 1.86 -0.33
CA LEU A 98 5.27 0.84 0.71
C LEU A 98 6.52 0.04 0.34
N GLY A 99 6.73 -0.25 -0.96
CA GLY A 99 8.04 -0.66 -1.50
C GLY A 99 8.67 -1.89 -0.87
N LEU A 100 7.90 -2.94 -0.62
CA LEU A 100 8.38 -4.17 0.01
C LEU A 100 9.33 -4.95 -0.92
N GLN A 101 10.39 -5.51 -0.39
CA GLN A 101 11.33 -6.35 -1.13
C GLN A 101 10.61 -7.58 -1.70
N ALA A 102 11.15 -8.14 -2.78
CA ALA A 102 10.65 -9.40 -3.32
C ALA A 102 10.85 -10.53 -2.29
N LEU A 103 9.86 -11.42 -2.18
CA LEU A 103 9.93 -12.57 -1.28
C LEU A 103 10.99 -13.57 -1.78
N THR A 104 11.75 -14.12 -0.84
CA THR A 104 12.66 -15.23 -1.08
C THR A 104 11.90 -16.54 -0.99
N LEU A 105 12.09 -17.42 -1.98
CA LEU A 105 11.60 -18.80 -1.99
C LEU A 105 12.80 -19.75 -1.96
N GLU A 106 13.02 -20.40 -0.83
CA GLU A 106 14.11 -21.37 -0.65
C GLU A 106 13.57 -22.60 0.08
N ASN A 107 13.87 -23.80 -0.42
CA ASN A 107 13.46 -25.07 0.19
C ASN A 107 11.94 -25.21 0.46
N GLY A 108 11.11 -24.49 -0.29
CA GLY A 108 9.65 -24.47 -0.11
C GLY A 108 9.15 -23.49 0.96
N GLU A 109 10.04 -22.73 1.58
CA GLU A 109 9.70 -21.66 2.53
C GLU A 109 9.69 -20.30 1.83
N ILE A 110 8.77 -19.43 2.25
CA ILE A 110 8.61 -18.08 1.72
C ILE A 110 8.90 -17.10 2.86
N PHE A 111 9.91 -16.24 2.70
CA PHE A 111 10.36 -15.32 3.74
C PHE A 111 11.07 -14.09 3.16
N TRP A 112 11.32 -13.08 4.00
CA TRP A 112 12.33 -12.05 3.75
C TRP A 112 13.60 -12.36 4.53
N THR A 113 14.76 -12.19 3.88
CA THR A 113 16.06 -12.24 4.58
C THR A 113 16.18 -11.08 5.56
N GLU A 114 17.15 -11.13 6.47
CA GLU A 114 17.41 -10.03 7.41
C GLU A 114 17.69 -8.71 6.68
N GLU A 115 18.46 -8.76 5.60
CA GLU A 115 18.76 -7.58 4.77
C GLU A 115 17.50 -7.02 4.11
N GLN A 116 16.65 -7.89 3.57
CA GLN A 116 15.37 -7.49 2.98
C GLN A 116 14.42 -6.89 4.03
N SER A 117 14.37 -7.48 5.22
CA SER A 117 13.52 -7.03 6.33
C SER A 117 13.93 -5.63 6.82
N ARG A 118 15.25 -5.34 6.86
CA ARG A 118 15.77 -4.00 7.16
C ARG A 118 15.37 -2.98 6.11
N GLN A 119 15.48 -3.34 4.84
CA GLN A 119 15.07 -2.44 3.76
C GLN A 119 13.55 -2.18 3.78
N ASN A 120 12.75 -3.20 4.07
CA ASN A 120 11.30 -3.03 4.27
C ASN A 120 11.02 -2.07 5.44
N PHE A 121 11.71 -2.25 6.56
CA PHE A 121 11.55 -1.39 7.74
C PHE A 121 11.83 0.09 7.41
N GLU A 122 12.92 0.40 6.72
CA GLU A 122 13.24 1.76 6.29
C GLU A 122 12.12 2.33 5.39
N ASN A 123 11.63 1.53 4.43
CA ASN A 123 10.55 1.96 3.54
C ASN A 123 9.23 2.20 4.27
N VAL A 124 8.91 1.36 5.26
CA VAL A 124 7.72 1.48 6.12
C VAL A 124 7.85 2.70 7.04
N ALA A 125 9.03 2.95 7.60
CA ALA A 125 9.29 4.09 8.47
C ALA A 125 9.00 5.44 7.78
N MET A 126 9.20 5.53 6.47
CA MET A 126 8.83 6.72 5.68
C MET A 126 7.32 7.01 5.68
N LEU A 127 6.47 5.98 5.87
CA LEU A 127 5.01 6.08 5.78
C LEU A 127 4.31 6.29 7.12
N VAL A 128 5.06 6.41 8.21
CA VAL A 128 4.51 6.51 9.56
C VAL A 128 4.87 7.81 10.25
N ASN A 129 3.98 8.26 11.13
CA ASN A 129 4.10 9.45 11.96
C ASN A 129 3.98 9.06 13.43
N PRO A 130 5.09 8.80 14.16
CA PRO A 130 5.05 8.51 15.58
C PRO A 130 4.36 9.57 16.44
N GLY A 131 4.43 10.85 16.05
CA GLY A 131 3.81 11.96 16.78
C GLY A 131 2.28 12.04 16.62
N ALA A 132 1.73 11.47 15.55
CA ALA A 132 0.28 11.32 15.33
C ALA A 132 0.03 10.05 14.49
N PRO A 133 0.03 8.85 15.12
CA PRO A 133 -0.01 7.57 14.41
C PRO A 133 -1.14 7.46 13.40
N GLU A 134 -2.33 7.96 13.73
CA GLU A 134 -3.52 7.92 12.89
C GLU A 134 -3.38 8.66 11.55
N THR A 135 -2.45 9.62 11.44
CA THR A 135 -2.16 10.32 10.18
C THR A 135 -1.15 9.59 9.30
N SER A 136 -0.71 8.40 9.71
CA SER A 136 0.26 7.60 8.95
C SER A 136 -0.40 7.02 7.71
N ARG A 137 0.20 7.22 6.53
CA ARG A 137 -0.27 6.61 5.27
C ARG A 137 -0.35 5.09 5.34
N LEU A 138 0.56 4.47 6.11
CA LEU A 138 0.51 3.02 6.40
C LEU A 138 -0.81 2.58 7.05
N LEU A 139 -1.42 3.45 7.87
CA LEU A 139 -2.70 3.18 8.53
C LEU A 139 -3.89 3.61 7.68
N MET A 140 -3.81 4.78 7.03
CA MET A 140 -4.96 5.38 6.32
C MET A 140 -5.29 4.66 5.02
N ALA A 141 -4.30 4.23 4.23
CA ALA A 141 -4.54 3.63 2.92
C ALA A 141 -5.40 2.34 2.99
N PRO A 142 -5.10 1.34 3.84
CA PRO A 142 -5.91 0.13 3.95
C PRO A 142 -7.18 0.26 4.84
N LEU A 143 -7.43 1.43 5.44
CA LEU A 143 -8.60 1.68 6.31
C LEU A 143 -9.82 2.12 5.49
N ALA A 144 -11.02 1.70 5.89
CA ALA A 144 -12.25 2.09 5.22
C ALA A 144 -12.44 3.62 5.21
N PRO A 145 -12.90 4.22 4.10
CA PRO A 145 -13.19 5.66 4.05
C PRO A 145 -14.19 6.13 5.11
N THR A 146 -15.16 5.28 5.47
CA THR A 146 -16.13 5.55 6.54
C THR A 146 -15.51 5.62 7.93
N ALA A 147 -14.30 5.09 8.10
CA ALA A 147 -13.51 5.16 9.32
C ALA A 147 -12.38 6.21 9.24
N GLY A 148 -12.36 7.05 8.19
CA GLY A 148 -11.35 8.08 7.99
C GLY A 148 -10.13 7.63 7.16
N GLY A 149 -10.21 6.47 6.52
CA GLY A 149 -9.18 6.01 5.59
C GLY A 149 -9.23 6.65 4.20
N GLU A 150 -8.27 6.30 3.36
CA GLU A 150 -8.09 6.86 2.01
C GLU A 150 -8.56 5.89 0.91
N ARG A 151 -8.73 6.41 -0.31
CA ARG A 151 -8.99 5.56 -1.47
C ARG A 151 -7.74 4.73 -1.77
N HIS A 152 -7.86 3.40 -1.71
CA HIS A 152 -6.75 2.50 -1.99
C HIS A 152 -7.12 1.43 -3.02
N SER A 153 -6.37 1.38 -4.13
CA SER A 153 -6.63 0.44 -5.22
C SER A 153 -6.40 -1.03 -4.84
N GLY A 154 -5.58 -1.28 -3.81
CA GLY A 154 -5.34 -2.62 -3.26
C GLY A 154 -6.47 -3.13 -2.37
N GLY A 155 -7.53 -2.34 -2.18
CA GLY A 155 -8.68 -2.68 -1.36
C GLY A 155 -8.56 -2.20 0.09
N ILE A 156 -9.66 -2.38 0.81
CA ILE A 156 -9.81 -2.03 2.22
C ILE A 156 -9.63 -3.31 3.05
N PHE A 157 -8.78 -3.23 4.06
CA PHE A 157 -8.44 -4.35 4.93
C PHE A 157 -8.97 -4.19 6.34
N TRP A 158 -9.25 -2.95 6.76
CA TRP A 158 -9.76 -2.63 8.08
C TRP A 158 -11.02 -1.77 7.96
N GLU A 159 -12.13 -2.27 8.51
CA GLU A 159 -13.42 -1.55 8.51
C GLU A 159 -13.49 -0.46 9.59
N SER A 160 -12.63 -0.55 10.62
CA SER A 160 -12.56 0.42 11.71
C SER A 160 -11.17 0.46 12.34
N THR A 161 -10.91 1.52 13.10
CA THR A 161 -9.70 1.69 13.91
C THR A 161 -9.60 0.72 15.09
N ASP A 162 -10.67 -0.01 15.40
CA ASP A 162 -10.68 -1.04 16.45
C ASP A 162 -10.10 -2.38 15.96
N HIS A 163 -9.93 -2.53 14.64
CA HIS A 163 -9.38 -3.74 14.05
C HIS A 163 -8.03 -4.11 14.68
N ALA A 164 -7.84 -5.39 15.01
CA ALA A 164 -6.69 -5.83 15.79
C ALA A 164 -5.34 -5.50 15.13
N GLU A 165 -5.24 -5.68 13.82
CA GLU A 165 -4.03 -5.31 13.05
C GLU A 165 -3.80 -3.80 13.01
N TYR A 166 -4.87 -3.01 12.89
CA TYR A 166 -4.77 -1.55 12.91
C TYR A 166 -4.17 -1.09 14.24
N ARG A 167 -4.73 -1.57 15.36
CA ARG A 167 -4.26 -1.21 16.70
C ARG A 167 -2.82 -1.64 16.94
N LEU A 168 -2.45 -2.85 16.53
CA LEU A 168 -1.08 -3.35 16.65
C LEU A 168 -0.07 -2.45 15.92
N ILE A 169 -0.38 -2.07 14.68
CA ILE A 169 0.50 -1.20 13.89
C ILE A 169 0.51 0.21 14.49
N ALA A 170 -0.65 0.75 14.90
CA ALA A 170 -0.76 2.07 15.53
C ALA A 170 0.04 2.15 16.85
N GLU A 171 -0.02 1.11 17.68
CA GLU A 171 0.75 1.01 18.92
C GLU A 171 2.26 0.94 18.65
N TRP A 172 2.69 0.19 17.62
CA TRP A 172 4.10 0.19 17.19
C TRP A 172 4.55 1.57 16.70
N ILE A 173 3.75 2.26 15.89
CA ILE A 173 4.05 3.62 15.43
C ILE A 173 4.18 4.58 16.61
N ALA A 174 3.22 4.53 17.55
CA ALA A 174 3.21 5.37 18.75
C ALA A 174 4.40 5.12 19.70
N SER A 175 5.08 3.98 19.55
CA SER A 175 6.28 3.66 20.35
C SER A 175 7.55 4.36 19.86
N GLY A 176 7.53 4.90 18.63
CA GLY A 176 8.63 5.66 18.06
C GLY A 176 8.84 7.02 18.75
N ASP A 177 9.88 7.74 18.35
CA ASP A 177 10.17 9.06 18.91
C ASP A 177 9.18 10.10 18.34
N PRO A 178 8.32 10.71 19.20
CA PRO A 178 7.27 11.62 18.77
C PRO A 178 7.79 12.92 18.15
N ASN A 179 9.08 13.24 18.30
CA ASN A 179 9.70 14.40 17.66
C ASN A 179 10.00 14.17 16.18
N PHE A 180 10.07 12.91 15.73
CA PHE A 180 10.09 12.57 14.31
C PHE A 180 8.66 12.50 13.76
N GLY A 181 7.94 13.62 13.87
CA GLY A 181 6.59 13.77 13.32
C GLY A 181 6.53 13.56 11.81
N ALA A 182 5.32 13.66 11.22
CA ALA A 182 5.14 13.58 9.78
C ALA A 182 6.12 14.52 9.07
N GLU A 183 6.89 13.98 8.11
CA GLU A 183 7.64 14.85 7.21
C GLU A 183 6.67 15.82 6.53
N PRO A 184 7.07 17.07 6.27
CA PRO A 184 6.22 18.02 5.56
C PRO A 184 5.73 17.38 4.27
N LEU A 185 4.42 17.35 4.07
CA LEU A 185 3.84 16.86 2.82
C LEU A 185 4.36 17.76 1.69
N VAL A 186 5.11 17.18 0.77
CA VAL A 186 5.47 17.86 -0.47
C VAL A 186 4.17 18.04 -1.25
N GLU A 187 3.80 19.29 -1.51
CA GLU A 187 2.70 19.59 -2.43
C GLU A 187 3.31 19.83 -3.81
N VAL A 188 2.90 19.02 -4.80
CA VAL A 188 3.29 19.24 -6.19
C VAL A 188 2.49 20.40 -6.77
N ASP A 189 3.14 21.25 -7.56
CA ASP A 189 2.55 22.50 -8.02
C ASP A 189 1.52 22.28 -9.14
N PHE A 190 0.29 22.77 -8.94
CA PHE A 190 -0.80 22.63 -9.91
C PHE A 190 -0.57 23.45 -11.18
N GLU A 191 0.08 24.62 -11.06
CA GLU A 191 0.32 25.48 -12.23
C GLU A 191 1.36 24.85 -13.16
N PHE A 192 2.43 24.29 -12.60
CA PHE A 192 3.41 23.48 -13.33
C PHE A 192 2.78 22.22 -13.91
N TYR A 193 1.89 21.56 -13.16
CA TYR A 193 1.13 20.43 -13.71
C TYR A 193 0.40 20.82 -14.98
N ARG A 194 -0.40 21.89 -14.93
CA ARG A 194 -1.23 22.32 -16.06
C ARG A 194 -0.38 22.74 -17.26
N SER A 195 0.70 23.45 -16.99
CA SER A 195 1.55 24.03 -18.04
C SER A 195 2.49 23.02 -18.68
N CYS A 196 3.06 22.11 -17.89
CA CYS A 196 4.23 21.32 -18.29
C CYS A 196 4.04 19.80 -18.19
N VAL A 197 3.19 19.33 -17.27
CA VAL A 197 2.97 17.88 -17.07
C VAL A 197 1.79 17.38 -17.90
N GLN A 198 0.64 18.06 -17.83
CA GLN A 198 -0.59 17.64 -18.50
C GLN A 198 -0.42 17.46 -20.03
N PRO A 199 0.35 18.29 -20.75
CA PRO A 199 0.62 18.07 -22.17
C PRO A 199 1.29 16.73 -22.50
N VAL A 200 2.08 16.15 -21.58
CA VAL A 200 2.73 14.84 -21.77
C VAL A 200 1.72 13.75 -22.15
N PHE A 201 0.48 13.86 -21.66
CA PHE A 201 -0.53 12.81 -21.82
C PHE A 201 -1.08 12.65 -23.23
N VAL A 202 -1.06 13.72 -24.03
CA VAL A 202 -1.59 13.73 -25.40
C VAL A 202 -0.48 13.78 -26.45
N ASN A 203 0.75 14.06 -26.03
CA ASN A 203 1.90 14.13 -26.93
C ASN A 203 2.52 12.73 -27.13
N PRO A 204 2.40 12.14 -28.34
CA PRO A 204 3.03 10.86 -28.63
C PRO A 204 4.56 11.01 -28.65
N ILE A 205 5.25 9.90 -28.44
CA ILE A 205 6.67 9.78 -28.77
C ILE A 205 6.85 8.62 -29.75
N GLU A 206 8.03 8.54 -30.37
CA GLU A 206 8.36 7.46 -31.29
C GLU A 206 8.16 6.09 -30.62
N ASN A 207 7.36 5.21 -31.24
CA ASN A 207 7.03 3.87 -30.76
C ASN A 207 6.25 3.77 -29.43
N ALA A 208 5.59 4.84 -28.97
CA ALA A 208 4.64 4.78 -27.86
C ALA A 208 3.36 5.57 -28.14
N MET A 209 2.22 5.03 -27.70
CA MET A 209 0.95 5.74 -27.77
C MET A 209 0.90 6.83 -26.69
N PRO A 210 0.21 7.96 -26.92
CA PRO A 210 -0.10 8.91 -25.86
C PRO A 210 -0.83 8.24 -24.69
N CYS A 211 -0.64 8.75 -23.47
CA CYS A 211 -1.35 8.23 -22.30
C CYS A 211 -2.86 8.29 -22.47
N SER A 212 -3.38 9.33 -23.15
CA SER A 212 -4.82 9.54 -23.39
C SER A 212 -5.49 8.41 -24.19
N GLU A 213 -4.74 7.66 -25.00
CA GLU A 213 -5.32 6.53 -25.77
C GLU A 213 -5.83 5.42 -24.86
N CYS A 214 -5.25 5.24 -23.66
CA CYS A 214 -5.63 4.19 -22.71
C CYS A 214 -6.21 4.75 -21.40
N HIS A 215 -5.83 5.97 -21.01
CA HIS A 215 -6.16 6.58 -19.72
C HIS A 215 -7.10 7.80 -19.84
N SER A 216 -7.79 7.97 -20.98
CA SER A 216 -8.72 9.09 -21.23
C SER A 216 -9.91 9.19 -20.27
N GLY A 217 -10.37 8.06 -19.71
CA GLY A 217 -11.39 8.02 -18.67
C GLY A 217 -10.84 8.16 -17.25
N GLN A 218 -9.57 8.57 -17.13
CA GLN A 218 -8.85 8.75 -15.87
C GLN A 218 -8.07 10.09 -15.94
N PHE A 219 -6.90 10.14 -15.31
CA PHE A 219 -6.01 11.30 -15.25
C PHE A 219 -5.55 11.87 -16.60
N ALA A 220 -5.65 11.11 -17.70
CA ALA A 220 -5.16 11.51 -19.02
C ALA A 220 -6.30 11.93 -19.95
N ALA A 221 -7.24 12.72 -19.44
CA ALA A 221 -8.37 13.23 -20.23
C ALA A 221 -7.83 13.99 -21.48
N PRO A 222 -8.32 13.68 -22.69
CA PRO A 222 -7.88 14.39 -23.89
C PRO A 222 -8.34 15.85 -23.87
N ASN A 223 -7.55 16.74 -24.45
CA ASN A 223 -7.97 18.13 -24.63
C ASN A 223 -9.05 18.22 -25.74
N PRO A 224 -9.92 19.26 -25.71
CA PRO A 224 -10.82 19.52 -26.81
C PRO A 224 -10.06 19.79 -28.11
N GLU A 225 -10.68 19.47 -29.24
CA GLU A 225 -10.09 19.71 -30.56
C GLU A 225 -9.68 21.19 -30.71
N ASN A 226 -8.43 21.43 -31.10
CA ASN A 226 -7.85 22.77 -31.27
C ASN A 226 -7.95 23.70 -30.03
N SER A 227 -8.09 23.16 -28.81
CA SER A 227 -8.08 23.95 -27.57
C SER A 227 -7.29 23.28 -26.45
N TYR A 228 -6.76 24.10 -25.52
CA TYR A 228 -6.24 23.61 -24.25
C TYR A 228 -7.39 23.14 -23.34
N TRP A 229 -7.03 22.40 -22.29
CA TRP A 229 -7.94 22.10 -21.19
C TRP A 229 -8.37 23.38 -20.46
N THR A 230 -9.64 23.39 -20.05
CA THR A 230 -10.11 24.37 -19.07
C THR A 230 -9.43 24.12 -17.71
N VAL A 231 -9.40 25.13 -16.85
CA VAL A 231 -8.88 24.99 -15.47
C VAL A 231 -9.57 23.83 -14.74
N GLU A 232 -10.87 23.69 -14.94
CA GLU A 232 -11.70 22.67 -14.29
C GLU A 232 -11.35 21.25 -14.79
N GLN A 233 -11.13 21.08 -16.09
CA GLN A 233 -10.65 19.81 -16.65
C GLN A 233 -9.26 19.46 -16.11
N SER A 234 -8.34 20.43 -16.06
CA SER A 234 -7.01 20.23 -15.47
C SER A 234 -7.08 19.87 -13.98
N ARG A 235 -7.97 20.51 -13.20
CA ARG A 235 -8.19 20.18 -11.78
C ARG A 235 -8.63 18.74 -11.59
N GLN A 236 -9.64 18.29 -12.33
CA GLN A 236 -10.13 16.92 -12.25
C GLN A 236 -9.02 15.90 -12.59
N SER A 237 -8.30 16.13 -13.70
CA SER A 237 -7.20 15.24 -14.10
C SER A 237 -6.04 15.24 -13.09
N PHE A 238 -5.75 16.39 -12.47
CA PHE A 238 -4.74 16.50 -11.42
C PHE A 238 -5.13 15.72 -10.16
N GLU A 239 -6.37 15.84 -9.72
CA GLU A 239 -6.92 15.10 -8.58
C GLU A 239 -6.92 13.58 -8.81
N GLU A 240 -6.96 13.12 -10.06
CA GLU A 240 -6.81 11.70 -10.36
C GLU A 240 -5.35 11.26 -10.46
N LEU A 241 -4.48 12.12 -11.02
CA LEU A 241 -3.05 11.83 -11.14
C LEU A 241 -2.36 11.77 -9.78
N ILE A 242 -2.76 12.59 -8.81
CA ILE A 242 -2.09 12.67 -7.50
C ILE A 242 -2.04 11.30 -6.80
N TYR A 243 -3.01 10.42 -7.04
CA TYR A 243 -3.03 9.05 -6.52
C TYR A 243 -1.98 8.12 -7.16
N LEU A 244 -1.34 8.54 -8.25
CA LEU A 244 -0.30 7.80 -8.98
C LEU A 244 1.10 8.34 -8.72
N ILE A 245 1.24 9.37 -7.89
CA ILE A 245 2.53 9.92 -7.47
C ILE A 245 2.69 9.80 -5.96
N ASP A 246 3.93 9.65 -5.50
CA ASP A 246 4.31 9.84 -4.11
C ASP A 246 5.11 11.15 -4.03
N PRO A 247 4.50 12.27 -3.61
CA PRO A 247 5.20 13.55 -3.55
C PRO A 247 6.49 13.46 -2.71
N GLY A 248 7.56 14.05 -3.22
CA GLY A 248 8.91 13.92 -2.67
C GLY A 248 9.66 12.66 -3.10
N ARG A 249 8.98 11.65 -3.66
CA ARG A 249 9.51 10.30 -3.91
C ARG A 249 9.22 9.82 -5.34
N PRO A 250 9.92 10.39 -6.36
CA PRO A 250 9.69 10.03 -7.76
C PRO A 250 9.93 8.54 -8.07
N GLU A 251 10.84 7.90 -7.35
CA GLU A 251 11.16 6.47 -7.43
C GLU A 251 10.02 5.55 -6.94
N TYR A 252 9.08 6.08 -6.14
CA TYR A 252 7.87 5.36 -5.69
C TYR A 252 6.58 5.84 -6.38
N SER A 253 6.72 6.70 -7.39
CA SER A 253 5.60 7.23 -8.17
C SER A 253 5.30 6.34 -9.37
N ARG A 254 4.12 5.71 -9.39
CA ARG A 254 3.67 4.84 -10.51
C ARG A 254 3.65 5.60 -11.84
N PHE A 255 3.29 6.88 -11.82
CA PHE A 255 3.33 7.77 -12.98
C PHE A 255 4.69 7.75 -13.70
N LEU A 256 5.80 7.69 -12.96
CA LEU A 256 7.17 7.70 -13.51
C LEU A 256 7.73 6.30 -13.81
N HIS A 257 7.07 5.23 -13.33
CA HIS A 257 7.55 3.84 -13.46
C HIS A 257 6.83 3.04 -14.53
N LYS A 258 5.51 3.18 -14.63
CA LYS A 258 4.72 2.39 -15.59
C LYS A 258 5.15 2.64 -17.05
N PRO A 259 5.48 3.88 -17.46
CA PRO A 259 6.00 4.15 -18.80
C PRO A 259 7.50 3.87 -18.96
N LEU A 260 8.25 3.62 -17.89
CA LEU A 260 9.70 3.40 -17.91
C LEU A 260 10.02 1.96 -18.38
N HIS A 261 11.09 1.80 -19.16
CA HIS A 261 11.52 0.51 -19.65
C HIS A 261 12.02 -0.40 -18.51
N PRO A 262 11.76 -1.73 -18.54
CA PRO A 262 12.17 -2.66 -17.48
C PRO A 262 13.67 -2.64 -17.16
N ASN A 263 14.53 -2.52 -18.18
CA ASN A 263 15.98 -2.45 -17.99
C ASN A 263 16.43 -1.19 -17.23
N ALA A 264 15.58 -0.18 -17.09
CA ALA A 264 15.82 1.03 -16.31
C ALA A 264 15.05 1.02 -14.97
N GLY A 265 14.51 -0.12 -14.55
CA GLY A 265 13.73 -0.26 -13.30
C GLY A 265 12.23 0.00 -13.43
N GLY A 266 11.72 0.17 -14.65
CA GLY A 266 10.29 0.28 -14.90
C GLY A 266 9.54 -1.06 -14.88
N ASP A 267 8.22 -1.00 -15.05
CA ASP A 267 7.37 -2.18 -14.98
C ASP A 267 7.50 -3.11 -16.18
N LEU A 268 7.36 -4.42 -15.95
CA LEU A 268 7.37 -5.44 -16.99
C LEU A 268 6.22 -5.25 -18.00
N MET A 269 5.04 -4.82 -17.54
CA MET A 269 3.83 -4.75 -18.36
C MET A 269 3.26 -3.33 -18.37
N HIS A 270 3.14 -2.76 -19.57
CA HIS A 270 2.40 -1.53 -19.84
C HIS A 270 2.04 -1.51 -21.33
N ASN A 271 0.74 -1.54 -21.61
CA ASN A 271 0.21 -1.78 -22.97
C ASN A 271 0.39 -0.58 -23.92
N GLY A 272 0.60 0.63 -23.38
CA GLY A 272 0.81 1.85 -24.17
C GLY A 272 2.21 2.01 -24.78
N GLY A 273 3.11 1.04 -24.56
CA GLY A 273 4.52 1.12 -24.95
C GLY A 273 5.41 1.63 -23.81
N ARG A 274 6.60 2.11 -24.15
CA ARG A 274 7.55 2.69 -23.19
C ARG A 274 7.88 4.12 -23.59
N ARG A 275 7.67 5.05 -22.66
CA ARG A 275 7.96 6.46 -22.85
C ARG A 275 9.43 6.77 -22.61
N TRP A 276 10.01 6.16 -21.58
CA TRP A 276 11.39 6.40 -21.19
C TRP A 276 12.18 5.10 -21.20
N TYR A 277 13.41 5.15 -21.70
CA TYR A 277 14.32 3.99 -21.75
C TYR A 277 15.46 4.08 -20.73
N SER A 278 15.57 5.20 -20.01
CA SER A 278 16.54 5.44 -18.96
C SER A 278 15.90 6.23 -17.81
N GLN A 279 16.44 6.07 -16.59
CA GLN A 279 16.09 6.95 -15.47
C GLN A 279 16.57 8.39 -15.72
N ASP A 280 17.62 8.54 -16.53
CA ASP A 280 18.22 9.82 -16.90
C ASP A 280 17.59 10.47 -18.14
N ASP A 281 16.45 9.93 -18.61
CA ASP A 281 15.70 10.58 -19.68
C ASP A 281 15.32 12.02 -19.26
N PRO A 282 15.65 13.04 -20.07
CA PRO A 282 15.44 14.45 -19.67
C PRO A 282 13.98 14.78 -19.36
N GLU A 283 13.04 14.18 -20.07
CA GLU A 283 11.61 14.40 -19.81
C GLU A 283 11.22 13.78 -18.47
N ARG A 284 11.68 12.56 -18.21
CA ARG A 284 11.46 11.88 -16.93
C ARG A 284 12.08 12.65 -15.76
N GLN A 285 13.30 13.16 -15.90
CA GLN A 285 13.97 13.93 -14.85
C GLN A 285 13.19 15.22 -14.53
N ALA A 286 12.71 15.94 -15.54
CA ALA A 286 11.88 17.13 -15.33
C ALA A 286 10.56 16.81 -14.60
N LEU A 287 9.93 15.67 -14.90
CA LEU A 287 8.74 15.21 -14.16
C LEU A 287 9.09 14.77 -12.73
N ALA A 288 10.26 14.15 -12.53
CA ALA A 288 10.76 13.82 -11.20
C ALA A 288 11.04 15.09 -10.37
N ASP A 289 11.53 16.17 -10.98
CA ASP A 289 11.71 17.48 -10.34
C ASP A 289 10.39 18.05 -9.84
N TRP A 290 9.35 17.94 -10.65
CA TRP A 290 8.01 18.31 -10.23
C TRP A 290 7.49 17.45 -9.08
N VAL A 291 7.65 16.13 -9.14
CA VAL A 291 7.24 15.22 -8.05
C VAL A 291 7.99 15.52 -6.74
N ARG A 292 9.26 15.93 -6.82
CA ARG A 292 10.04 16.38 -5.65
C ARG A 292 9.62 17.76 -5.11
N GLY A 293 8.75 18.48 -5.80
CA GLY A 293 8.34 19.83 -5.44
C GLY A 293 9.38 20.89 -5.82
N GLU A 294 10.33 20.57 -6.70
CA GLU A 294 11.41 21.47 -7.11
C GLU A 294 11.05 22.31 -8.35
N SER A 295 10.01 21.91 -9.08
CA SER A 295 9.51 22.61 -10.25
C SER A 295 8.11 23.19 -10.01
N MET A 296 7.96 24.49 -10.26
CA MET A 296 6.73 25.27 -9.97
C MET A 296 6.46 26.33 -11.05
N GLY A 297 5.21 26.77 -11.16
CA GLY A 297 4.79 27.83 -12.08
C GLY A 297 4.70 27.39 -13.54
N GLU A 298 4.54 28.36 -14.44
CA GLU A 298 4.20 28.09 -15.85
C GLU A 298 5.42 27.82 -16.76
N GLN A 299 6.64 27.98 -16.25
CA GLN A 299 7.85 27.91 -17.07
C GLN A 299 8.31 26.46 -17.26
N CYS A 300 8.01 25.89 -18.42
CA CYS A 300 8.40 24.51 -18.71
C CYS A 300 9.89 24.38 -19.08
N PRO A 301 10.60 23.37 -18.53
CA PRO A 301 11.94 23.04 -18.97
C PRO A 301 11.91 22.52 -20.41
N PRO A 302 13.03 22.59 -21.16
CA PRO A 302 13.05 22.21 -22.58
C PRO A 302 12.50 20.81 -22.87
N ALA A 303 12.71 19.86 -21.95
CA ALA A 303 12.22 18.49 -22.11
C ALA A 303 10.69 18.34 -21.98
N LEU A 304 9.99 19.35 -21.44
CA LEU A 304 8.52 19.40 -21.32
C LEU A 304 7.89 20.45 -22.23
N GLN A 305 8.62 20.92 -23.25
CA GLN A 305 8.09 21.82 -24.26
C GLN A 305 7.64 20.98 -25.45
N PHE A 306 6.33 20.98 -25.71
CA PHE A 306 5.71 20.21 -26.78
C PHE A 306 5.13 21.13 -27.85
N ASP A 307 5.25 20.73 -29.11
CA ASP A 307 4.66 21.45 -30.24
C ASP A 307 3.12 21.34 -30.29
N TYR A 308 2.56 20.31 -29.64
CA TYR A 308 1.13 19.99 -29.59
C TYR A 308 0.59 20.03 -28.15
N PRO A 309 0.45 21.23 -27.60
CA PRO A 309 -0.84 21.63 -27.05
C PRO A 309 -1.22 22.98 -27.72
N PRO A 310 -2.47 23.17 -28.15
CA PRO A 310 -2.77 23.70 -29.50
C PRO A 310 -2.32 25.14 -29.76
N ARG A 311 -2.04 25.40 -31.05
CA ARG A 311 -1.99 26.75 -31.61
C ARG A 311 -3.32 27.47 -31.34
N PRO A 312 -3.29 28.79 -31.09
CA PRO A 312 -4.51 29.60 -31.01
C PRO A 312 -5.37 29.50 -32.27
#